data_AF-A0A534VRK1-F1
#
_entry.id   AF-A0A534VRK1-F1
#
_cell.length_a   1.000
_cell.length_b   1.000
_cell.length_c   1.000
_cell.angle_alpha   90.00
_cell.angle_beta   90.00
_cell.angle_gamma   90.00
#
_symmetry.space_group_name_H-M   'P 1'
#
loop_
_entity.id
_entity.type
_entity.pdbx_description
1 polymer ?
#
loop_
_entity_poly.entity_id
_entity_poly.type
_entity_poly.pdbx_seq_one_letter_code
_entity_poly.pdbx_strand_id
1 'polypeptide(L)'
;ARGVRIGAHPGYADRENFGRIEIDLPLDEVENLVLYQVAALDGFVRSRGGRLAHVKAHGALYNRAARELDLARAIARGVKRHRDDLVLVGLAGSKLLAAAGEIGLPAAGEAFADRRYLPSGALMPRASLSRPARSASTATRPARRASPAPCANDSSARA
;
A
#
# COMPACT_ATOMS: atom_id res chain seq x y z
N ALA A 1 -21.81 -4.90 11.66
CA ALA A 1 -20.48 -4.72 11.04
C ALA A 1 -19.77 -6.08 10.94
N ARG A 2 -18.90 -6.32 9.94
CA ARG A 2 -18.24 -7.63 9.70
C ARG A 2 -16.83 -7.78 10.32
N GLY A 3 -16.41 -6.87 11.20
CA GLY A 3 -15.06 -6.91 11.81
C GLY A 3 -13.90 -6.66 10.83
N VAL A 4 -14.17 -6.11 9.65
CA VAL A 4 -13.16 -5.83 8.63
C VAL A 4 -12.38 -4.57 8.99
N ARG A 5 -11.05 -4.62 8.89
CA ARG A 5 -10.17 -3.46 9.06
C ARG A 5 -10.25 -2.55 7.85
N ILE A 6 -10.49 -1.26 8.07
CA ILE A 6 -10.62 -0.25 7.01
C ILE A 6 -9.23 0.23 6.62
N GLY A 7 -9.00 0.41 5.31
CA GLY A 7 -7.76 0.98 4.79
C GLY A 7 -8.04 2.04 3.74
N ALA A 8 -7.15 3.03 3.66
CA ALA A 8 -7.18 4.02 2.60
C ALA A 8 -6.55 3.45 1.34
N HIS A 9 -7.16 3.74 0.19
CA HIS A 9 -6.69 3.27 -1.10
C HIS A 9 -6.36 4.43 -2.05
N PRO A 10 -5.37 5.29 -1.69
CA PRO A 10 -5.14 6.52 -2.44
C PRO A 10 -4.58 6.25 -3.83
N GLY A 11 -5.01 7.03 -4.82
CA GLY A 11 -4.57 6.92 -6.21
C GLY A 11 -4.41 8.29 -6.88
N TYR A 12 -3.97 8.27 -8.13
CA TYR A 12 -3.98 9.48 -8.96
C TYR A 12 -5.42 10.04 -9.08
N ALA A 13 -5.53 11.36 -9.22
CA ALA A 13 -6.80 12.06 -9.44
C ALA A 13 -7.29 11.88 -10.89
N ASP A 14 -7.54 10.63 -11.26
CA ASP A 14 -7.82 10.19 -12.63
C ASP A 14 -9.05 9.28 -12.62
N ARG A 15 -10.21 9.92 -12.51
CA ARG A 15 -11.50 9.22 -12.42
C ARG A 15 -11.84 8.49 -13.72
N GLU A 16 -11.44 9.05 -14.86
CA GLU A 16 -11.78 8.53 -16.20
C GLU A 16 -11.07 7.21 -16.49
N ASN A 17 -9.81 7.06 -16.07
CA ASN A 17 -9.06 5.83 -16.27
C ASN A 17 -8.91 5.00 -14.99
N PHE A 18 -9.70 5.34 -13.96
CA PHE A 18 -9.73 4.63 -12.68
C PHE A 18 -8.34 4.58 -12.00
N GLY A 19 -7.56 5.65 -12.11
CA GLY A 19 -6.21 5.76 -11.53
C GLY A 19 -5.21 4.73 -12.05
N ARG A 20 -5.40 4.24 -13.28
CA ARG A 20 -4.55 3.20 -13.90
C ARG A 20 -3.54 3.71 -14.90
N ILE A 21 -3.55 5.00 -15.19
CA ILE A 21 -2.54 5.66 -16.01
C ILE A 21 -1.50 6.28 -15.09
N GLU A 22 -0.22 6.11 -15.43
CA GLU A 22 0.87 6.80 -14.72
C GLU A 22 0.77 8.29 -15.05
N ILE A 23 0.74 9.13 -14.02
CA ILE A 23 0.77 10.58 -14.14
C ILE A 23 2.08 11.05 -13.55
N ASP A 24 2.78 11.92 -14.27
CA ASP A 24 3.96 12.57 -13.76
C ASP A 24 3.54 13.78 -12.94
N LEU A 25 3.63 13.62 -11.62
CA LEU A 25 3.37 14.67 -10.65
C LEU A 25 4.66 14.96 -9.90
N PRO A 26 4.92 16.24 -9.55
CA PRO A 26 5.93 16.58 -8.57
C PRO A 26 5.77 15.76 -7.27
N LEU A 27 6.90 15.41 -6.64
CA LEU A 27 6.89 14.50 -5.48
C LEU A 27 6.15 15.09 -4.27
N ASP A 28 6.21 16.39 -4.09
CA ASP A 28 5.46 17.14 -3.07
C ASP A 28 3.95 17.14 -3.36
N GLU A 29 3.55 17.21 -4.63
CA GLU A 29 2.14 17.02 -5.02
C GLU A 29 1.65 15.60 -4.73
N VAL A 30 2.47 14.58 -5.01
CA VAL A 30 2.12 13.18 -4.65
C VAL A 30 1.97 13.03 -3.14
N GLU A 31 2.87 13.61 -2.36
CA GLU A 31 2.81 13.59 -0.90
C GLU A 31 1.51 14.22 -0.38
N ASN A 32 1.17 15.41 -0.89
CA ASN A 32 -0.06 16.12 -0.53
C ASN A 32 -1.32 15.38 -1.00
N LEU A 33 -1.29 14.76 -2.17
CA LEU A 33 -2.38 13.94 -2.70
C LEU A 33 -2.67 12.75 -1.79
N VAL A 34 -1.62 12.04 -1.35
CA VAL A 34 -1.75 10.91 -0.44
C VAL A 34 -2.27 11.37 0.92
N LEU A 35 -1.69 12.44 1.49
CA LEU A 35 -2.15 13.01 2.75
C LEU A 35 -3.64 13.37 2.69
N TYR A 36 -4.05 14.10 1.65
CA TYR A 36 -5.42 14.53 1.47
C TYR A 36 -6.40 13.34 1.46
N GLN A 37 -6.12 12.32 0.64
CA GLN A 37 -7.03 11.18 0.49
C GLN A 37 -7.08 10.31 1.76
N VAL A 38 -5.96 10.14 2.45
CA VAL A 38 -5.89 9.41 3.72
C VAL A 38 -6.67 10.16 4.81
N ALA A 39 -6.44 11.46 4.95
CA ALA A 39 -7.12 12.29 5.96
C ALA A 39 -8.64 12.38 5.70
N ALA A 40 -9.04 12.52 4.44
CA ALA A 40 -10.45 12.57 4.05
C ALA A 40 -11.18 11.28 4.47
N LEU A 41 -10.62 10.10 4.17
CA LEU A 41 -11.22 8.84 4.59
C LEU A 41 -11.22 8.68 6.12
N ASP A 42 -10.11 8.99 6.79
CA ASP A 42 -10.02 8.86 8.25
C ASP A 42 -11.06 9.72 8.96
N GLY A 43 -11.38 10.92 8.44
CA GLY A 43 -12.46 11.75 8.95
C GLY A 43 -13.83 11.04 8.95
N PHE A 44 -14.19 10.37 7.86
CA PHE A 44 -15.43 9.59 7.78
C PHE A 44 -15.43 8.32 8.63
N VAL A 45 -14.25 7.70 8.80
CA VAL A 45 -14.07 6.50 9.61
C VAL A 45 -14.23 6.85 11.09
N ARG A 46 -13.56 7.90 11.54
CA ARG A 46 -13.61 8.38 12.93
C ARG A 46 -14.97 8.95 13.32
N SER A 47 -15.67 9.63 12.41
CA SER A 47 -17.04 10.12 12.67
C SER A 47 -18.06 8.99 12.90
N ARG A 48 -17.70 7.75 12.57
CA ARG A 48 -18.48 6.54 12.82
C ARG A 48 -17.89 5.64 13.91
N GLY A 49 -16.95 6.16 14.71
CA GLY A 49 -16.28 5.41 15.78
C GLY A 49 -15.30 4.33 15.29
N GLY A 50 -14.94 4.35 14.00
CA GLY A 50 -13.98 3.42 13.41
C GLY A 50 -12.53 3.89 13.56
N ARG A 51 -11.60 3.01 13.17
CA ARG A 51 -10.16 3.31 13.07
C ARG A 51 -9.63 2.89 11.70
N LEU A 52 -8.94 3.80 11.03
CA LEU A 52 -8.17 3.48 9.84
C LEU A 52 -6.94 2.66 10.24
N ALA A 53 -6.70 1.53 9.57
CA ALA A 53 -5.67 0.58 9.97
C ALA A 53 -4.45 0.55 9.03
N HIS A 54 -4.66 0.85 7.75
CA HIS A 54 -3.61 0.71 6.73
C HIS A 54 -3.83 1.64 5.56
N VAL A 55 -2.77 1.84 4.78
CA VAL A 55 -2.79 2.56 3.50
C VAL A 55 -2.19 1.66 2.43
N LYS A 56 -2.86 1.57 1.28
CA LYS A 56 -2.36 0.84 0.12
C LYS A 56 -2.54 1.73 -1.10
N ALA A 57 -1.46 2.11 -1.80
CA ALA A 57 -1.62 2.88 -3.03
C ALA A 57 -2.47 2.12 -4.08
N HIS A 58 -3.19 2.85 -4.92
CA HIS A 58 -4.04 2.33 -5.98
C HIS A 58 -3.29 2.26 -7.32
N GLY A 59 -3.69 1.31 -8.17
CA GLY A 59 -3.46 1.35 -9.61
C GLY A 59 -2.03 1.65 -10.04
N ALA A 60 -1.89 2.67 -10.89
CA ALA A 60 -0.60 3.10 -11.43
C ALA A 60 0.35 3.64 -10.34
N LEU A 61 -0.19 4.38 -9.36
CA LEU A 61 0.60 4.92 -8.25
C LEU A 61 1.31 3.81 -7.47
N TYR A 62 0.62 2.70 -7.19
CA TYR A 62 1.21 1.52 -6.55
C TYR A 62 2.32 0.89 -7.38
N ASN A 63 2.06 0.67 -8.67
CA ASN A 63 3.01 -0.02 -9.55
C ASN A 63 4.28 0.82 -9.77
N ARG A 64 4.13 2.14 -9.96
CA ARG A 64 5.26 3.06 -10.12
C ARG A 64 6.06 3.15 -8.82
N ALA A 65 5.39 3.31 -7.67
CA ALA A 65 6.05 3.34 -6.37
C ALA A 65 6.74 2.03 -5.99
N ALA A 66 6.31 0.90 -6.55
CA ALA A 66 6.99 -0.36 -6.33
C ALA A 66 8.43 -0.37 -6.91
N ARG A 67 8.69 0.44 -7.95
CA ARG A 67 9.95 0.51 -8.69
C ARG A 67 10.69 1.86 -8.63
N GLU A 68 10.08 2.93 -8.11
CA GLU A 68 10.69 4.27 -7.99
C GLU A 68 10.77 4.70 -6.52
N LEU A 69 12.00 4.95 -6.04
CA LEU A 69 12.24 5.17 -4.61
C LEU A 69 11.74 6.54 -4.15
N ASP A 70 11.96 7.58 -4.93
CA ASP A 70 11.59 8.93 -4.52
C ASP A 70 10.07 9.13 -4.49
N LEU A 71 9.36 8.49 -5.43
CA LEU A 71 7.90 8.39 -5.39
C LEU A 71 7.42 7.59 -4.17
N ALA A 72 8.05 6.46 -3.88
CA ALA A 72 7.76 5.66 -2.69
C ALA A 72 7.96 6.46 -1.39
N ARG A 73 9.03 7.26 -1.29
CA ARG A 73 9.29 8.16 -0.17
C ARG A 73 8.22 9.24 -0.05
N ALA A 74 7.78 9.84 -1.16
CA ALA A 74 6.68 10.81 -1.16
C ALA A 74 5.38 10.21 -0.60
N ILE A 75 5.02 9.00 -1.04
CA ILE A 75 3.84 8.29 -0.51
C ILE A 75 4.01 8.01 0.98
N ALA A 76 5.15 7.47 1.40
CA ALA A 76 5.41 7.11 2.79
C ALA A 76 5.37 8.35 3.71
N ARG A 77 5.96 9.48 3.28
CA ARG A 77 5.87 10.76 4.00
C ARG A 77 4.44 11.28 4.07
N GLY A 78 3.67 11.18 3.00
CA GLY A 78 2.26 11.59 2.97
C GLY A 78 1.41 10.81 3.98
N VAL A 79 1.65 9.49 4.10
CA VAL A 79 1.01 8.67 5.13
C VAL A 79 1.48 9.08 6.53
N LYS A 80 2.80 9.17 6.76
CA LYS A 80 3.38 9.48 8.07
C LYS A 80 2.96 10.87 8.59
N ARG A 81 2.80 11.85 7.71
CA ARG A 81 2.29 13.19 8.05
C ARG A 81 0.88 13.18 8.60
N HIS A 82 0.05 12.22 8.18
CA HIS A 82 -1.27 12.02 8.80
C HIS A 82 -1.12 11.32 10.14
N ARG A 83 -0.52 10.12 10.12
CA ARG A 83 -0.37 9.21 11.26
C ARG A 83 0.80 8.25 11.03
N ASP A 84 1.60 8.03 12.06
CA ASP A 84 2.76 7.14 12.05
C ASP A 84 2.43 5.68 12.41
N ASP A 85 1.21 5.40 12.90
CA ASP A 85 0.75 4.06 13.29
C ASP A 85 0.05 3.29 12.15
N LEU A 86 -0.07 3.89 10.96
CA LEU A 86 -0.73 3.26 9.81
C LEU A 86 0.21 2.30 9.09
N VAL A 87 -0.27 1.07 8.84
CA VAL A 87 0.49 0.08 8.06
C VAL A 87 0.49 0.46 6.58
N LEU A 88 1.67 0.71 6.01
CA LEU A 88 1.83 0.88 4.57
C LEU A 88 1.96 -0.47 3.87
N VAL A 89 0.98 -0.77 3.02
CA VAL A 89 0.92 -2.01 2.26
C VAL A 89 1.56 -1.78 0.89
N GLY A 90 2.56 -2.60 0.57
CA GLY A 90 3.30 -2.54 -0.69
C GLY A 90 3.63 -3.93 -1.21
N LEU A 91 3.99 -4.02 -2.49
CA LEU A 91 4.39 -5.28 -3.10
C LEU A 91 5.61 -5.84 -2.35
N ALA A 92 5.60 -7.14 -2.03
CA ALA A 92 6.73 -7.77 -1.34
C ALA A 92 8.06 -7.51 -2.08
N GLY A 93 9.06 -6.99 -1.37
CA GLY A 93 10.36 -6.63 -1.93
C GLY A 93 10.41 -5.32 -2.73
N SER A 94 9.34 -4.52 -2.70
CA SER A 94 9.29 -3.26 -3.45
C SER A 94 9.99 -2.09 -2.78
N LYS A 95 10.30 -1.05 -3.57
CA LYS A 95 10.86 0.21 -3.05
C LYS A 95 9.92 0.94 -2.09
N LEU A 96 8.61 0.68 -2.17
CA LEU A 96 7.62 1.21 -1.23
C LEU A 96 7.84 0.70 0.20
N LEU A 97 8.15 -0.58 0.37
CA LEU A 97 8.46 -1.14 1.69
C LEU A 97 9.83 -0.67 2.21
N ALA A 98 10.80 -0.48 1.31
CA ALA A 98 12.08 0.11 1.68
C ALA A 98 11.90 1.54 2.20
N ALA A 99 11.14 2.38 1.49
CA ALA A 99 10.84 3.75 1.92
C ALA A 99 10.08 3.81 3.25
N ALA A 100 9.15 2.87 3.49
CA ALA A 100 8.48 2.75 4.79
C ALA A 100 9.49 2.48 5.92
N GLY A 101 10.42 1.54 5.70
CA GLY A 101 11.49 1.21 6.64
C GLY A 101 12.43 2.38 6.91
N GLU A 102 12.83 3.14 5.88
CA GLU A 102 13.70 4.32 6.01
C GLU A 102 13.11 5.38 6.97
N ILE A 103 11.79 5.52 7.01
CA ILE A 103 11.11 6.51 7.86
C ILE A 103 10.44 5.90 9.09
N GLY A 104 10.63 4.61 9.36
CA GLY A 104 10.07 3.92 10.54
C GLY A 104 8.55 3.77 10.53
N LEU A 105 7.92 3.69 9.35
CA LEU A 105 6.48 3.42 9.23
C LEU A 105 6.23 1.91 9.23
N PRO A 106 5.21 1.38 9.96
CA PRO A 106 4.84 -0.02 9.89
C PRO A 106 4.53 -0.43 8.45
N ALA A 107 4.99 -1.60 8.02
CA ALA A 107 4.86 -2.03 6.62
C ALA A 107 4.41 -3.49 6.50
N ALA A 108 3.62 -3.79 5.48
CA ALA A 108 3.18 -5.14 5.16
C ALA A 108 3.41 -5.47 3.69
N GLY A 109 4.10 -6.59 3.44
CA GLY A 109 4.31 -7.11 2.09
C GLY A 109 3.08 -7.82 1.55
N GLU A 110 2.65 -7.42 0.36
CA GLU A 110 1.51 -7.99 -0.35
C GLU A 110 1.96 -8.94 -1.48
N ALA A 111 1.15 -9.98 -1.69
CA ALA A 111 1.23 -10.87 -2.85
C ALA A 111 -0.16 -11.04 -3.49
N PHE A 112 -0.18 -11.37 -4.78
CA PHE A 112 -1.39 -11.47 -5.60
C PHE A 112 -1.53 -12.88 -6.17
N ALA A 113 -2.57 -13.59 -5.75
CA ALA A 113 -2.87 -14.95 -6.22
C ALA A 113 -3.42 -15.00 -7.66
N ASP A 114 -4.00 -13.91 -8.12
CA ASP A 114 -4.73 -13.76 -9.39
C ASP A 114 -3.88 -13.07 -10.49
N ARG A 115 -2.63 -12.71 -10.19
CA ARG A 115 -1.73 -11.98 -11.09
C ARG A 115 -0.52 -12.82 -11.45
N ARG A 116 -0.06 -12.66 -12.69
CA ARG A 116 1.24 -13.15 -13.13
C ARG A 116 2.34 -12.19 -12.69
N TYR A 117 3.47 -12.78 -12.34
CA TYR A 117 4.69 -12.08 -11.96
C TYR A 117 5.71 -12.18 -13.08
N LEU A 118 6.45 -11.10 -13.30
CA LEU A 118 7.70 -11.12 -14.07
C LEU A 118 8.79 -11.82 -13.23
N PRO A 119 9.87 -12.31 -13.85
CA PRO A 119 11.02 -12.88 -13.11
C PRO A 119 11.61 -11.92 -12.07
N SER A 120 11.48 -10.61 -12.30
CA SER A 120 11.89 -9.55 -11.37
C SER A 120 11.03 -9.47 -10.10
N GLY A 121 9.92 -10.20 -10.01
CA GLY A 121 8.95 -10.09 -8.92
C GLY A 121 7.95 -8.94 -9.08
N ALA A 122 8.07 -8.13 -10.15
CA ALA A 122 7.06 -7.14 -10.50
C ALA A 122 5.80 -7.82 -11.07
N LEU A 123 4.64 -7.16 -10.94
CA LEU A 123 3.40 -7.65 -11.54
C LEU A 123 3.42 -7.42 -13.05
N MET A 124 2.98 -8.40 -13.83
CA MET A 124 2.80 -8.23 -15.27
C MET A 124 1.76 -7.12 -15.56
N PRO A 125 2.00 -6.25 -16.56
CA PRO A 125 1.03 -5.26 -17.01
C PRO A 125 -0.33 -5.88 -17.34
N ARG A 126 -1.42 -5.15 -17.14
CA ARG A 126 -2.77 -5.69 -17.43
C ARG A 126 -3.04 -5.80 -18.92
N ALA A 127 -2.51 -4.88 -19.73
CA ALA A 127 -2.72 -4.84 -21.19
C ALA A 127 -2.10 -6.04 -21.93
N SER A 128 -1.14 -6.75 -21.32
CA SER A 128 -0.52 -7.93 -21.91
C SER A 128 -1.23 -9.25 -21.57
N LEU A 129 -2.39 -9.20 -20.91
CA LEU A 129 -3.18 -10.39 -20.58
C LEU A 129 -4.35 -10.54 -21.55
N SER A 130 -4.33 -11.61 -22.34
CA SER A 130 -5.52 -12.07 -23.07
C SER A 130 -6.57 -12.72 -22.14
N ARG A 131 -6.19 -13.11 -20.92
CA ARG A 131 -7.10 -13.66 -19.88
C ARG A 131 -6.49 -13.55 -18.47
N PRO A 132 -7.29 -13.31 -17.39
CA PRO A 132 -6.80 -13.37 -16.01
C PRO A 132 -6.16 -14.74 -15.69
N ALA A 133 -5.15 -14.75 -14.81
CA ALA A 133 -4.52 -16.00 -14.39
C ALA A 133 -5.53 -16.85 -13.60
N ARG A 134 -5.73 -18.11 -13.99
CA ARG A 134 -6.53 -19.08 -13.22
C ARG A 134 -5.60 -19.80 -12.25
N SER A 135 -5.94 -19.71 -10.96
CA SER A 135 -5.41 -20.45 -9.79
C SER A 135 -4.35 -19.74 -8.93
N ALA A 136 -4.60 -19.84 -7.61
CA ALA A 136 -3.85 -19.24 -6.51
C ALA A 136 -2.52 -19.93 -6.17
N SER A 137 -2.16 -21.02 -6.85
CA SER A 137 -1.02 -21.87 -6.47
C SER A 137 0.35 -21.23 -6.75
N THR A 138 0.42 -20.24 -7.65
CA THR A 138 1.68 -19.59 -8.06
C THR A 138 2.19 -18.50 -7.10
N ALA A 139 1.38 -18.07 -6.12
CA ALA A 139 1.70 -16.93 -5.24
C ALA A 139 2.60 -17.25 -4.03
N THR A 140 3.02 -18.50 -3.85
CA THR A 140 3.79 -18.94 -2.67
C THR A 140 5.25 -18.49 -2.65
N ARG A 141 5.82 -18.06 -3.78
CA ARG A 141 7.25 -17.68 -3.85
C ARG A 141 7.58 -16.31 -3.23
N PRO A 142 6.83 -15.21 -3.47
CA PRO A 142 7.11 -13.93 -2.81
C PRO A 142 6.67 -13.87 -1.34
N ALA A 143 5.69 -14.69 -0.91
CA ALA A 143 5.12 -14.64 0.44
C ALA A 143 6.06 -15.17 1.54
N ARG A 144 7.06 -16.01 1.22
CA ARG A 144 7.95 -16.65 2.21
C ARG A 144 9.08 -15.76 2.73
N ARG A 145 9.28 -14.55 2.19
CA ARG A 145 10.38 -13.64 2.58
C ARG A 145 9.99 -12.52 3.55
N ALA A 146 8.71 -12.38 3.90
CA ALA A 146 8.28 -11.49 4.96
C ALA A 146 8.40 -12.23 6.30
N SER A 147 9.55 -12.10 6.98
CA SER A 147 9.65 -12.51 8.39
C SER A 147 8.60 -11.75 9.20
N PRO A 148 7.87 -12.42 10.12
CA PRO A 148 6.98 -11.71 11.02
C PRO A 148 7.83 -10.77 11.88
N ALA A 149 7.50 -9.48 11.88
CA ALA A 149 7.94 -8.61 12.96
C ALA A 149 7.42 -9.21 14.27
N PRO A 150 8.25 -9.37 15.32
CA PRO A 150 7.78 -9.94 16.57
C PRO A 150 6.69 -9.04 17.14
N CYS A 151 5.50 -9.62 17.37
CA CYS A 151 4.50 -9.01 18.23
C CYS A 151 5.13 -8.79 19.60
N ALA A 152 5.39 -7.54 19.97
CA ALA A 152 5.64 -7.19 21.36
C ALA A 152 4.36 -7.52 22.13
N ASN A 153 4.44 -8.51 23.01
CA ASN A 153 3.36 -8.83 23.92
C ASN A 153 3.14 -7.66 24.88
N ASP A 154 1.87 -7.29 24.97
CA ASP A 154 1.30 -6.43 25.99
C ASP A 154 1.47 -7.07 27.37
N SER A 155 2.09 -6.34 28.30
CA SER A 155 2.08 -6.66 29.72
C SER A 155 2.05 -5.39 30.54
N SER A 156 0.90 -4.70 30.55
CA SER A 156 0.51 -3.88 31.70
C SER A 156 -1.01 -3.74 31.80
N ALA A 157 -1.67 -4.81 32.23
CA ALA A 157 -2.93 -4.73 32.96
C ALA A 157 -2.74 -5.46 34.29
N ARG A 158 -2.59 -4.70 35.38
CA ARG A 158 -2.99 -4.97 36.79
C ARG A 158 -2.19 -4.09 37.75
N ALA A 159 -2.78 -2.97 38.15
CA ALA A 159 -3.03 -2.53 39.52
C ALA A 159 -3.78 -1.19 39.47
#